data_AF-A0A848M165-F1
#
_entry.id   AF-A0A848M165-F1
#
_cell.length_a   1.000
_cell.length_b   1.000
_cell.length_c   1.000
_cell.angle_alpha   90.00
_cell.angle_beta   90.00
_cell.angle_gamma   90.00
#
_symmetry.space_group_name_H-M   'P 1'
#
loop_
_entity.id
_entity.type
_entity.pdbx_description
1 polymer ?
#
loop_
_entity_poly.entity_id
_entity_poly.type
_entity_poly.pdbx_seq_one_letter_code
_entity_poly.pdbx_strand_id
1 'polypeptide(L)'
;MLRGRAGTEGSRRATAGYHAGCAPCRAALVFAEVGLDAASVEAICERTGFTRGAFYSNFETKDALMLALIERVAGEKIDEVAERVAVLQARGEDLEPGALVCQLQDVAFEKKQGILLTSEIRTRAMRDPRLAET
;
A
#
# COMPACT_ATOMS: atom_id res chain seq x y z
N MET A 1 -12.58 14.09 37.60
CA MET A 1 -12.04 14.82 36.43
C MET A 1 -11.30 13.82 35.56
N LEU A 2 -11.81 13.59 34.36
CA LEU A 2 -11.31 12.66 33.35
C LEU A 2 -10.20 13.30 32.52
N ARG A 3 -9.19 12.50 32.16
CA ARG A 3 -8.41 12.44 30.90
C ARG A 3 -7.10 11.70 31.23
N GLY A 4 -6.88 10.43 30.90
CA GLY A 4 -7.26 9.72 29.69
C GLY A 4 -6.03 9.59 28.79
N ARG A 5 -5.04 8.78 29.19
CA ARG A 5 -3.97 8.28 28.31
C ARG A 5 -4.56 7.16 27.45
N ALA A 6 -4.78 7.42 26.18
CA ALA A 6 -4.85 6.41 25.12
C ALA A 6 -3.53 6.55 24.35
N GLY A 7 -2.69 5.54 24.14
CA GLY A 7 -2.96 4.12 23.98
C GLY A 7 -2.33 3.73 22.64
N THR A 8 -1.00 3.61 22.60
CA THR A 8 -0.18 3.19 21.45
C THR A 8 -0.26 1.67 21.25
N GLU A 9 -1.48 1.15 21.11
CA GLU A 9 -1.76 -0.28 21.20
C GLU A 9 -2.70 -0.75 20.09
N GLY A 10 -2.41 -0.36 18.84
CA GLY A 10 -3.13 -0.80 17.63
C GLY A 10 -2.33 -1.69 16.68
N SER A 11 -1.02 -1.83 16.88
CA SER A 11 -0.10 -2.33 15.83
C SER A 11 0.34 -3.80 15.95
N ARG A 12 -0.22 -4.62 16.87
CA ARG A 12 0.34 -5.95 17.18
C ARG A 12 -0.64 -7.13 17.13
N ARG A 13 -1.61 -7.14 16.22
CA ARG A 13 -2.44 -8.32 15.94
C ARG A 13 -2.84 -8.44 14.46
N ALA A 14 -1.89 -8.69 13.57
CA ALA A 14 -2.17 -9.02 12.17
C ALA A 14 -1.24 -10.11 11.59
N THR A 15 -0.66 -10.98 12.44
CA THR A 15 0.30 -12.03 12.03
C THR A 15 -0.24 -13.45 12.20
N ALA A 16 -1.50 -13.70 11.81
CA ALA A 16 -2.01 -15.07 11.74
C ALA A 16 -2.98 -15.24 10.57
N GLY A 17 -2.47 -15.77 9.45
CA GLY A 17 -3.30 -16.42 8.42
C GLY A 17 -3.58 -15.67 7.11
N TYR A 18 -2.61 -14.92 6.55
CA TYR A 18 -2.74 -14.34 5.20
C TYR A 18 -2.42 -15.36 4.09
N HIS A 19 -3.25 -16.40 3.94
CA HIS A 19 -3.23 -17.26 2.74
C HIS A 19 -4.59 -17.39 2.03
N ALA A 20 -5.61 -16.64 2.46
CA ALA A 20 -6.89 -16.51 1.76
C ALA A 20 -6.92 -15.26 0.82
N GLY A 21 -6.08 -15.28 -0.22
CA GLY A 21 -6.27 -14.61 -1.52
C GLY A 21 -6.66 -13.11 -1.62
N CYS A 22 -5.67 -12.21 -1.63
CA CYS A 22 -5.65 -10.89 -2.30
C CYS A 22 -6.83 -9.90 -2.10
N ALA A 23 -7.55 -9.93 -0.96
CA ALA A 23 -8.56 -8.90 -0.68
C ALA A 23 -7.97 -7.47 -0.66
N PRO A 24 -6.77 -7.22 -0.08
CA PRO A 24 -6.13 -5.91 -0.18
C PRO A 24 -5.82 -5.52 -1.64
N CYS A 25 -5.29 -6.45 -2.44
CA CYS A 25 -4.97 -6.17 -3.85
C CYS A 25 -6.20 -5.77 -4.67
N ARG A 26 -7.35 -6.40 -4.40
CA ARG A 26 -8.62 -6.11 -5.10
C ARG A 26 -9.27 -4.82 -4.62
N ALA A 27 -9.12 -4.46 -3.34
CA ALA A 27 -9.51 -3.15 -2.85
C ALA A 27 -8.67 -2.03 -3.49
N ALA A 28 -7.37 -2.27 -3.71
CA ALA A 28 -6.50 -1.33 -4.43
C ALA A 28 -7.00 -1.02 -5.85
N LEU A 29 -7.68 -1.97 -6.50
CA LEU A 29 -8.31 -1.72 -7.81
C LEU A 29 -9.46 -0.73 -7.72
N VAL A 30 -10.31 -0.85 -6.70
CA VAL A 30 -11.41 0.08 -6.47
C VAL A 30 -10.86 1.49 -6.23
N PHE A 31 -9.83 1.62 -5.39
CA PHE A 31 -9.19 2.91 -5.15
C PHE A 31 -8.50 3.48 -6.40
N ALA A 32 -7.86 2.63 -7.22
CA ALA A 32 -7.26 3.06 -8.48
C ALA A 32 -8.29 3.49 -9.53
N GLU A 33 -9.50 2.92 -9.52
CA GLU A 33 -10.57 3.21 -10.49
C GLU A 33 -11.33 4.48 -10.18
N VAL A 34 -11.70 4.70 -8.91
CA VAL A 34 -12.62 5.79 -8.52
C VAL A 34 -12.03 6.76 -7.50
N GLY A 35 -10.83 6.49 -6.97
CA GLY A 35 -10.25 7.25 -5.87
C GLY A 35 -10.82 6.86 -4.52
N LEU A 36 -10.15 7.26 -3.44
CA LEU A 36 -10.52 6.84 -2.09
C LEU A 36 -11.83 7.48 -1.61
N ASP A 37 -12.05 8.74 -1.94
CA ASP A 37 -13.23 9.47 -1.46
C ASP A 37 -14.52 8.93 -2.09
N ALA A 38 -14.50 8.58 -3.38
CA ALA A 38 -15.65 8.01 -4.09
C ALA A 38 -15.83 6.50 -3.83
N ALA A 39 -14.81 5.79 -3.36
CA ALA A 39 -14.93 4.38 -3.02
C ALA A 39 -15.85 4.18 -1.78
N SER A 40 -16.88 3.34 -1.93
CA SER A 40 -17.75 2.92 -0.83
C SER A 40 -17.29 1.58 -0.24
N VAL A 41 -17.57 1.34 1.04
CA VAL A 41 -17.27 0.05 1.70
C VAL A 41 -18.02 -1.08 1.01
N GLU A 42 -19.23 -0.81 0.55
CA GLU A 42 -20.06 -1.74 -0.20
C GLU A 42 -19.41 -2.16 -1.52
N ALA A 43 -18.91 -1.19 -2.30
CA ALA A 43 -18.22 -1.48 -3.56
C ALA A 43 -16.92 -2.27 -3.34
N ILE A 44 -16.19 -1.95 -2.26
CA ILE A 44 -14.98 -2.69 -1.88
C ILE A 44 -15.35 -4.13 -1.50
N CYS A 45 -16.35 -4.33 -0.65
CA CYS A 45 -16.85 -5.64 -0.27
C CYS A 45 -17.29 -6.47 -1.48
N GLU A 46 -18.04 -5.88 -2.40
CA GLU A 46 -18.50 -6.53 -3.63
C GLU A 46 -17.31 -6.96 -4.51
N ARG A 47 -16.32 -6.09 -4.70
CA ARG A 47 -15.14 -6.38 -5.52
C ARG A 47 -14.19 -7.41 -4.89
N THR A 48 -14.07 -7.39 -3.56
CA THR A 48 -13.14 -8.27 -2.82
C THR A 48 -13.77 -9.61 -2.43
N GLY A 49 -15.10 -9.71 -2.46
CA GLY A 49 -15.85 -10.86 -1.94
C GLY A 49 -15.99 -10.85 -0.42
N PHE A 50 -15.68 -9.74 0.25
CA PHE A 50 -15.82 -9.61 1.69
C PHE A 50 -17.24 -9.25 2.09
N THR A 51 -17.69 -9.80 3.21
CA THR A 51 -18.90 -9.28 3.87
C THR A 51 -18.55 -7.97 4.59
N ARG A 52 -19.57 -7.13 4.84
CA ARG A 52 -19.38 -5.90 5.63
C ARG A 52 -18.82 -6.20 7.03
N GLY A 53 -19.29 -7.28 7.65
CA GLY A 53 -18.79 -7.70 8.97
C GLY A 53 -17.30 -8.05 8.92
N ALA A 54 -16.86 -8.75 7.87
CA ALA A 54 -15.44 -9.06 7.67
C ALA A 54 -14.60 -7.80 7.40
N PHE A 55 -15.15 -6.79 6.71
CA PHE A 55 -14.48 -5.50 6.55
C PHE A 55 -14.27 -4.82 7.90
N TYR A 56 -15.34 -4.59 8.66
CA TYR A 56 -15.27 -3.86 9.94
C TYR A 56 -14.56 -4.64 11.05
N SER A 57 -14.42 -5.96 10.91
CA SER A 57 -13.57 -6.78 11.80
C SER A 57 -12.07 -6.54 11.58
N ASN A 58 -11.66 -6.10 10.40
CA ASN A 58 -10.26 -5.90 10.03
C ASN A 58 -9.87 -4.41 9.96
N PHE A 59 -10.80 -3.54 9.57
CA PHE A 59 -10.54 -2.12 9.33
C PHE A 59 -11.68 -1.27 9.89
N GLU A 60 -11.32 -0.27 10.69
CA GLU A 60 -12.28 0.67 11.26
C GLU A 60 -12.84 1.64 10.19
N THR A 61 -12.02 2.00 9.19
CA THR A 61 -12.37 2.95 8.13
C THR A 61 -11.76 2.57 6.77
N LYS A 62 -12.24 3.19 5.68
CA LYS A 62 -11.60 3.05 4.36
C LYS A 62 -10.16 3.58 4.36
N ASP A 63 -9.88 4.61 5.15
CA ASP A 63 -8.55 5.21 5.26
C ASP A 63 -7.59 4.25 5.97
N ALA A 64 -8.05 3.49 6.97
CA ALA A 64 -7.26 2.45 7.62
C ALA A 64 -6.91 1.32 6.63
N LEU A 65 -7.85 0.91 5.77
CA LEU A 65 -7.57 -0.03 4.68
C LEU A 65 -6.56 0.55 3.68
N MET A 66 -6.71 1.81 3.28
CA MET A 66 -5.76 2.47 2.37
C MET A 66 -4.36 2.53 2.98
N LEU A 67 -4.23 2.86 4.26
CA LEU A 67 -2.94 2.90 4.93
C LEU A 67 -2.25 1.53 4.92
N ALA A 68 -2.99 0.47 5.25
CA ALA A 68 -2.46 -0.90 5.17
C ALA A 68 -2.05 -1.29 3.73
N LEU A 69 -2.74 -0.76 2.71
CA LEU A 69 -2.32 -0.94 1.31
C LEU A 69 -1.05 -0.18 0.97
N ILE A 70 -0.91 1.05 1.46
CA ILE A 70 0.31 1.86 1.29
C ILE A 70 1.50 1.13 1.88
N GLU A 71 1.40 0.70 3.14
CA GLU A 71 2.48 -0.01 3.84
C GLU A 71 2.89 -1.28 3.09
N ARG A 72 1.91 -2.08 2.64
CA ARG A 72 2.19 -3.29 1.86
C ARG A 72 2.88 -2.97 0.53
N VAL A 73 2.37 -2.00 -0.23
CA VAL A 73 2.94 -1.63 -1.53
C VAL A 73 4.34 -1.04 -1.36
N ALA A 74 4.56 -0.20 -0.35
CA ALA A 74 5.87 0.34 -0.05
C ALA A 74 6.88 -0.78 0.28
N GLY A 75 6.49 -1.73 1.14
CA GLY A 75 7.31 -2.91 1.46
C GLY A 75 7.67 -3.73 0.23
N GLU A 76 6.67 -4.09 -0.59
CA GLU A 76 6.88 -4.84 -1.83
C GLU A 76 7.83 -4.12 -2.79
N LYS A 77 7.75 -2.78 -2.87
CA LYS A 77 8.64 -1.99 -3.72
C LYS A 77 10.06 -1.90 -3.18
N ILE A 78 10.22 -1.80 -1.87
CA ILE A 78 11.54 -1.82 -1.22
C ILE A 78 12.22 -3.17 -1.49
N ASP A 79 11.49 -4.28 -1.32
CA ASP A 79 12.01 -5.62 -1.56
C ASP A 79 12.42 -5.82 -3.03
N GLU A 80 11.59 -5.38 -3.97
CA GLU A 80 11.86 -5.46 -5.41
C GLU A 80 13.08 -4.63 -5.81
N VAL A 81 13.23 -3.41 -5.26
CA VAL A 81 14.42 -2.57 -5.45
C VAL A 81 15.65 -3.25 -4.86
N ALA A 82 15.56 -3.80 -3.65
CA ALA A 82 16.68 -4.47 -2.99
C ALA A 82 17.17 -5.69 -3.78
N GLU A 83 16.25 -6.51 -4.29
CA GLU A 83 16.57 -7.66 -5.15
C GLU A 83 17.26 -7.19 -6.43
N ARG A 84 16.75 -6.14 -7.08
CA ARG A 84 17.34 -5.61 -8.31
C ARG A 84 18.75 -5.05 -8.06
N VAL A 85 18.95 -4.32 -6.97
CA VAL A 85 20.28 -3.82 -6.57
C VAL A 85 21.25 -4.98 -6.33
N ALA A 86 20.83 -6.05 -5.65
CA ALA A 86 21.66 -7.22 -5.42
C ALA A 86 22.09 -7.89 -6.74
N VAL A 87 21.19 -7.99 -7.72
CA VAL A 87 21.50 -8.51 -9.06
C VAL A 87 22.54 -7.64 -9.78
N LEU A 88 22.38 -6.32 -9.74
CA LEU A 88 23.32 -5.39 -10.39
C LEU A 88 24.71 -5.45 -9.73
N GLN A 89 24.76 -5.49 -8.40
CA GLN A 89 26.00 -5.65 -7.64
C GLN A 89 26.70 -6.98 -7.97
N ALA A 90 25.95 -8.08 -8.07
CA ALA A 90 26.50 -9.39 -8.40
C ALA A 90 27.11 -9.47 -9.81
N ARG A 91 26.62 -8.64 -10.75
CA ARG A 91 27.18 -8.55 -12.11
C ARG A 91 28.46 -7.71 -12.17
N GLY A 92 28.78 -6.97 -11.11
CA GLY A 92 29.93 -6.05 -11.09
C GLY A 92 29.78 -4.89 -12.08
N GLU A 93 28.54 -4.53 -12.44
CA GLU A 93 28.27 -3.41 -13.33
C GLU A 93 28.46 -2.10 -12.57
N ASP A 94 29.43 -1.28 -12.98
CA ASP A 94 29.55 0.09 -12.51
C ASP A 94 28.62 0.96 -13.38
N LEU A 95 27.39 1.11 -12.91
CA LEU A 95 26.36 1.88 -13.62
C LEU A 95 26.46 3.35 -13.24
N GLU A 96 26.57 4.20 -14.26
CA GLU A 96 26.37 5.64 -14.08
C GLU A 96 25.00 5.92 -13.41
N PRO A 97 24.90 6.93 -12.52
CA PRO A 97 23.70 7.15 -11.71
C PRO A 97 22.39 7.21 -12.51
N GLY A 98 22.42 7.80 -13.72
CA GLY A 98 21.24 7.85 -14.60
C GLY A 98 20.79 6.47 -15.10
N ALA A 99 21.72 5.59 -15.44
CA ALA A 99 21.41 4.23 -15.88
C ALA A 99 20.89 3.37 -14.73
N LEU A 100 21.43 3.56 -13.52
CA LEU A 100 20.93 2.93 -12.30
C LEU A 100 19.49 3.37 -12.01
N VAL A 101 19.19 4.66 -12.10
CA VAL A 101 17.83 5.18 -11.91
C VAL A 101 16.88 4.60 -12.96
N CYS A 102 17.25 4.54 -14.24
CA CYS A 102 16.41 3.93 -15.26
C CYS A 102 16.14 2.44 -14.99
N GLN A 103 17.15 1.67 -14.56
CA GLN A 103 17.01 0.25 -14.23
C GLN A 103 16.14 -0.01 -13.00
N LEU A 104 16.06 0.96 -12.08
CA LEU A 104 15.24 0.87 -10.86
C LEU A 104 13.85 1.48 -11.03
N GLN A 105 13.63 2.38 -12.00
CA GLN A 105 12.33 3.02 -12.20
C GLN A 105 11.23 2.05 -12.66
N ASP A 106 11.58 1.00 -13.41
CA ASP A 106 10.61 0.02 -13.91
C ASP A 106 9.89 -0.71 -12.77
N VAL A 107 10.55 -0.84 -11.62
CA VAL A 107 10.00 -1.41 -10.38
C VAL A 107 8.74 -0.68 -9.94
N ALA A 108 8.59 0.63 -10.15
CA ALA A 108 7.47 1.39 -9.59
C ALA A 108 6.20 1.43 -10.46
N PHE A 109 6.26 1.11 -11.76
CA PHE A 109 5.26 1.57 -12.72
C PHE A 109 4.72 0.54 -13.72
N GLU A 110 5.05 -0.75 -13.62
CA GLU A 110 4.75 -1.73 -14.69
C GLU A 110 3.25 -1.90 -15.06
N LYS A 111 2.30 -1.55 -14.19
CA LYS A 111 0.86 -1.69 -14.47
C LYS A 111 0.12 -0.39 -14.21
N LYS A 112 -0.76 0.03 -15.15
CA LYS A 112 -1.63 1.22 -15.05
C LYS A 112 -2.28 1.38 -13.66
N GLN A 113 -2.70 0.27 -13.05
CA GLN A 113 -3.32 0.25 -11.72
C GLN A 113 -2.34 0.64 -10.60
N GLY A 114 -1.08 0.19 -10.69
CA GLY A 114 -0.01 0.61 -9.78
C GLY A 114 0.29 2.10 -9.94
N ILE A 115 0.32 2.61 -11.18
CA ILE A 115 0.50 4.05 -11.44
C ILE A 115 -0.62 4.87 -10.78
N LEU A 116 -1.88 4.46 -10.98
CA LEU A 116 -3.04 5.16 -10.43
C LEU A 116 -3.06 5.13 -8.91
N LEU A 117 -2.80 3.96 -8.31
CA LEU A 117 -2.70 3.80 -6.87
C LEU A 117 -1.59 4.68 -6.29
N THR A 118 -0.37 4.60 -6.83
CA THR A 118 0.76 5.41 -6.35
C THR A 118 0.51 6.91 -6.54
N SER A 119 -0.18 7.30 -7.60
CA SER A 119 -0.56 8.70 -7.84
C SER A 119 -1.55 9.23 -6.79
N GLU A 120 -2.53 8.40 -6.40
CA GLU A 120 -3.48 8.72 -5.33
C GLU A 120 -2.76 8.82 -3.98
N ILE A 121 -1.88 7.86 -3.67
CA ILE A 121 -1.04 7.85 -2.46
C ILE A 121 -0.22 9.13 -2.37
N ARG A 122 0.48 9.49 -3.45
CA ARG A 122 1.32 10.69 -3.50
C ARG A 122 0.50 11.95 -3.31
N THR A 123 -0.66 12.04 -3.95
CA THR A 123 -1.56 13.19 -3.82
C THR A 123 -2.04 13.36 -2.38
N ARG A 124 -2.33 12.25 -1.68
CA ARG A 124 -2.69 12.28 -0.26
C ARG A 124 -1.53 12.59 0.66
N ALA A 125 -0.35 11.99 0.46
CA ALA A 125 0.84 12.30 1.24
C ALA A 125 1.23 13.78 1.17
N MET A 126 1.02 14.42 0.00
CA MET A 126 1.20 15.87 -0.14
C MET A 126 0.15 16.73 0.60
N ARG A 127 -1.01 16.15 0.94
CA ARG A 127 -2.12 16.85 1.63
C ARG A 127 -2.22 16.51 3.12
N ASP A 128 -1.76 15.33 3.53
CA ASP A 128 -1.67 14.87 4.92
C ASP A 128 -0.22 14.45 5.23
N PRO A 129 0.57 15.30 5.91
CA PRO A 129 1.98 15.05 6.19
C PRO A 129 2.25 13.75 6.96
N ARG A 130 1.26 13.24 7.72
CA ARG A 130 1.42 11.98 8.46
C ARG A 130 1.58 10.76 7.56
N LEU A 131 1.14 10.86 6.30
CA LEU A 131 1.28 9.83 5.28
C LEU A 131 2.57 9.99 4.46
N ALA A 132 3.36 11.05 4.69
CA ALA A 132 4.62 11.29 3.99
C ALA A 132 5.83 10.66 4.70
N GLU A 133 5.67 10.19 5.94
CA GLU A 133 6.74 9.62 6.78
C GLU A 133 6.78 8.08 6.77
N THR A 134 5.82 7.42 6.11
CA THR A 134 5.75 5.95 5.92
C THR A 134 6.52 5.52 4.68
#